data_AF-A0A2E7D4L4-F1
#
_entry.id   AF-A0A2E7D4L4-F1
#
_cell.length_a   1.000
_cell.length_b   1.000
_cell.length_c   1.000
_cell.angle_alpha   90.00
_cell.angle_beta   90.00
_cell.angle_gamma   90.00
#
_symmetry.space_group_name_H-M   'P 1'
#
loop_
_entity.id
_entity.type
_entity.pdbx_description
1 polymer ?
#
loop_
_entity_poly.entity_id
_entity_poly.type
_entity_poly.pdbx_seq_one_letter_code
_entity_poly.pdbx_strand_id
1 'polypeptide(L)'
;MQPYPYINCEVDATKTHAGAATSRKSGPDHQLWSLRVQHLRLKSADDALVIGEDFWAEILEWAEDNGWKPHRPSTEYRSTGLAVTAEDAQNLGDALEFIAGDLVLHELDVSDDFMRELLDALYTLTVFFQSGSFQICAFTAN
;
A
#
# COMPACT_ATOMS: atom_id res chain seq x y z
N MET A 1 -6.81 -24.72 -6.64
CA MET A 1 -7.33 -23.59 -5.85
C MET A 1 -6.20 -23.11 -4.97
N GLN A 2 -5.58 -21.98 -5.34
CA GLN A 2 -4.53 -21.36 -4.55
C GLN A 2 -5.15 -20.32 -3.61
N PRO A 3 -4.63 -20.14 -2.39
CA PRO A 3 -5.12 -19.13 -1.46
C PRO A 3 -4.64 -17.73 -1.91
N TYR A 4 -5.54 -16.75 -1.89
CA TYR A 4 -5.27 -15.36 -2.28
C TYR A 4 -4.61 -14.55 -1.15
N PRO A 5 -3.75 -13.57 -1.49
CA PRO A 5 -3.46 -12.31 -0.81
C PRO A 5 -4.12 -11.95 0.52
N TYR A 6 -3.42 -11.89 1.67
CA TYR A 6 -3.87 -11.02 2.76
C TYR A 6 -3.34 -9.60 2.46
N ILE A 7 -4.22 -8.62 2.31
CA ILE A 7 -3.85 -7.20 2.14
C ILE A 7 -3.70 -6.58 3.54
N ASN A 8 -2.48 -6.50 4.06
CA ASN A 8 -2.20 -5.77 5.30
C ASN A 8 -1.79 -4.33 4.98
N CYS A 9 -2.72 -3.39 5.12
CA CYS A 9 -2.44 -1.97 5.23
C CYS A 9 -2.63 -1.56 6.70
N GLU A 10 -1.55 -1.52 7.47
CA GLU A 10 -1.60 -1.01 8.85
C GLU A 10 -1.16 0.46 8.87
N VAL A 11 -2.00 1.31 9.46
CA VAL A 11 -1.67 2.71 9.78
C VAL A 11 -1.04 2.71 11.17
N ASP A 12 0.27 2.94 11.25
CA ASP A 12 0.96 3.07 12.54
C ASP A 12 0.74 4.48 13.09
N ALA A 13 -0.36 4.66 13.82
CA ALA A 13 -0.58 5.85 14.63
C ALA A 13 0.25 5.71 15.93
N THR A 14 1.52 6.13 15.89
CA THR A 14 2.40 6.05 17.06
C THR A 14 1.87 6.87 18.24
N LYS A 15 1.14 6.21 19.16
CA LYS A 15 0.96 6.68 20.53
C LYS A 15 1.91 5.91 21.43
N THR A 16 2.93 6.60 21.91
CA THR A 16 3.92 6.13 22.89
C THR A 16 3.25 5.43 24.06
N HIS A 17 3.54 4.14 24.30
CA HIS A 17 3.74 3.56 25.63
C HIS A 17 4.37 2.16 25.52
N ALA A 18 5.48 1.97 26.23
CA ALA A 18 6.28 0.75 26.29
C ALA A 18 5.51 -0.46 26.89
N GLY A 19 5.80 -1.68 26.41
CA GLY A 19 5.36 -2.91 27.08
C GLY A 19 5.63 -4.24 26.35
N ALA A 20 6.82 -4.81 26.58
CA ALA A 20 7.28 -6.21 26.53
C ALA A 20 6.44 -7.38 25.95
N ALA A 21 7.03 -8.05 24.94
CA ALA A 21 7.17 -9.49 24.63
C ALA A 21 6.19 -10.57 25.17
N THR A 22 5.75 -11.48 24.28
CA THR A 22 6.02 -12.95 24.40
C THR A 22 5.70 -13.77 23.14
N SER A 23 6.49 -14.81 22.96
CA SER A 23 6.59 -15.76 21.85
C SER A 23 5.49 -16.84 21.82
N ARG A 24 5.03 -17.25 20.62
CA ARG A 24 4.45 -18.59 20.36
C ARG A 24 4.80 -19.10 18.95
N LYS A 25 5.32 -20.33 18.89
CA LYS A 25 5.62 -21.12 17.67
C LYS A 25 4.42 -21.98 17.27
N SER A 26 4.10 -22.03 15.97
CA SER A 26 3.39 -23.12 15.25
C SER A 26 3.32 -22.75 13.76
N GLY A 27 4.08 -23.35 12.84
CA GLY A 27 3.83 -24.62 12.13
C GLY A 27 4.20 -24.45 10.63
N PRO A 28 4.49 -25.51 9.85
CA PRO A 28 5.14 -25.40 8.53
C PRO A 28 4.15 -25.36 7.34
N ASP A 29 4.58 -24.76 6.23
CA ASP A 29 3.99 -24.81 4.87
C ASP A 29 2.75 -23.93 4.54
N HIS A 30 2.80 -22.65 4.89
CA HIS A 30 2.26 -21.60 4.01
C HIS A 30 3.45 -20.84 3.44
N GLN A 31 3.61 -20.87 2.10
CA GLN A 31 4.58 -20.03 1.42
C GLN A 31 4.37 -18.59 1.87
N LEU A 32 5.29 -18.14 2.72
CA LEU A 32 5.47 -16.74 3.09
C LEU A 32 5.62 -15.99 1.78
N TRP A 33 4.59 -15.23 1.37
CA TRP A 33 4.86 -14.04 0.58
C TRP A 33 5.99 -13.32 1.29
N SER A 34 6.97 -12.86 0.53
CA SER A 34 8.08 -12.12 1.08
C SER A 34 7.49 -11.08 2.04
N LEU A 35 7.76 -11.21 3.35
CA LEU A 35 7.28 -10.28 4.40
C LEU A 35 7.90 -8.88 4.25
N ARG A 36 8.41 -8.57 3.06
CA ARG A 36 8.94 -7.27 2.72
C ARG A 36 7.76 -6.34 2.55
N VAL A 37 7.66 -5.49 3.54
CA VAL A 37 6.74 -4.36 3.51
C VAL A 37 7.57 -3.11 3.24
N GLN A 38 6.97 -2.18 2.53
CA GLN A 38 7.47 -0.83 2.36
C GLN A 38 6.75 0.10 3.34
N HIS A 39 7.47 1.12 3.78
CA HIS A 39 6.92 2.19 4.60
C HIS A 39 6.78 3.43 3.74
N LEU A 40 5.55 3.89 3.54
CA LEU A 40 5.28 5.17 2.93
C LEU A 40 5.14 6.20 4.06
N ARG A 41 5.98 7.24 4.08
CA ARG A 41 5.98 8.26 5.14
C ARG A 41 5.75 9.65 4.57
N LEU A 42 4.75 10.37 5.08
CA LEU A 42 4.54 11.76 4.69
C LEU A 42 5.75 12.61 5.12
N LYS A 43 6.21 13.53 4.26
CA LYS A 43 7.40 14.34 4.60
C LYS A 43 7.16 15.34 5.74
N SER A 44 5.91 15.79 5.89
CA SER A 44 5.51 16.85 6.82
C SER A 44 4.74 16.34 8.04
N ALA A 45 4.51 15.04 8.15
CA ALA A 45 3.75 14.42 9.24
C ALA A 45 4.45 13.13 9.71
N ASP A 46 4.19 12.75 10.96
CA ASP A 46 4.68 11.48 11.52
C ASP A 46 3.85 10.26 11.05
N ASP A 47 2.82 10.51 10.23
CA ASP A 47 1.97 9.46 9.66
C ASP A 47 2.74 8.62 8.65
N ALA A 48 2.61 7.30 8.80
CA ALA A 48 3.17 6.33 7.89
C ALA A 48 2.15 5.23 7.59
N LEU A 49 2.26 4.70 6.38
CA LEU A 49 1.49 3.57 5.90
C LEU A 49 2.42 2.40 5.61
N VAL A 50 2.10 1.25 6.18
CA VAL A 50 2.80 -0.01 5.91
C VAL A 50 2.07 -0.73 4.79
N ILE A 51 2.80 -1.10 3.74
CA ILE A 51 2.22 -1.77 2.57
C ILE A 51 3.12 -2.94 2.13
N GLY A 52 2.54 -4.05 1.70
CA GLY A 52 3.31 -5.15 1.10
C GLY A 52 4.04 -4.70 -0.17
N GLU A 53 5.30 -5.10 -0.34
CA GLU A 53 6.10 -4.74 -1.53
C GLU A 53 5.44 -5.23 -2.83
N ASP A 54 4.88 -6.44 -2.82
CA ASP A 54 4.18 -7.01 -3.97
C ASP A 54 2.91 -6.22 -4.30
N PHE A 55 2.10 -5.89 -3.27
CA PHE A 55 0.90 -5.08 -3.46
C PHE A 55 1.23 -3.66 -3.94
N TRP A 56 2.30 -3.05 -3.42
CA TRP A 56 2.77 -1.76 -3.91
C TRP A 56 3.14 -1.81 -5.39
N ALA A 57 3.86 -2.85 -5.83
CA ALA A 57 4.19 -3.03 -7.24
C ALA A 57 2.93 -3.17 -8.12
N GLU A 58 1.95 -3.97 -7.70
CA GLU A 58 0.67 -4.14 -8.40
C GLU A 58 -0.11 -2.82 -8.50
N ILE A 59 -0.19 -2.06 -7.41
CA ILE A 59 -0.84 -0.74 -7.37
C ILE A 59 -0.22 0.23 -8.38
N LEU A 60 1.11 0.24 -8.50
CA LEU A 60 1.79 1.10 -9.47
C LEU A 60 1.52 0.69 -10.92
N GLU A 61 1.44 -0.62 -11.19
CA GLU A 61 1.11 -1.13 -12.53
C GLU A 61 -0.34 -0.78 -12.92
N TRP A 62 -1.29 -1.04 -12.02
CA TRP A 62 -2.69 -0.65 -12.24
C TRP A 62 -2.83 0.85 -12.42
N ALA A 63 -2.15 1.65 -11.61
CA ALA A 63 -2.19 3.10 -11.74
C ALA A 63 -1.67 3.55 -13.11
N GLU A 64 -0.55 3.01 -13.59
CA GLU A 64 0.02 3.33 -14.91
C GLU A 64 -0.95 2.98 -16.04
N ASP A 65 -1.59 1.81 -15.99
CA ASP A 65 -2.62 1.38 -16.94
C ASP A 65 -3.87 2.29 -16.92
N ASN A 66 -4.14 2.92 -15.77
CA ASN A 66 -5.28 3.80 -15.53
C ASN A 66 -4.93 5.30 -15.56
N GLY A 67 -3.81 5.65 -16.19
CA GLY A 67 -3.50 7.04 -16.54
C GLY A 67 -2.64 7.79 -15.53
N TRP A 68 -2.04 7.11 -14.56
CA TRP A 68 -0.94 7.65 -13.77
C TRP A 68 0.25 7.97 -14.68
N LYS A 69 0.74 9.20 -14.61
CA LYS A 69 1.81 9.76 -15.44
C LYS A 69 2.86 10.40 -14.53
N PRO A 70 3.65 9.58 -13.84
CA PRO A 70 4.68 10.09 -12.96
C PRO A 70 5.77 10.84 -13.71
N HIS A 71 6.45 11.75 -13.01
CA HIS A 71 7.61 12.47 -13.55
C HIS A 71 8.79 11.57 -13.91
N ARG A 72 8.88 10.41 -13.27
CA ARG A 72 9.94 9.41 -13.50
C ARG A 72 9.34 8.08 -13.95
N PRO A 73 10.13 7.17 -14.52
CA PRO A 73 9.64 5.82 -14.83
C PRO A 73 9.05 5.14 -13.57
N SER A 74 7.92 4.44 -13.71
CA SER A 74 7.23 3.74 -12.63
C SER A 74 8.12 2.76 -11.86
N THR A 75 9.12 2.19 -12.54
CA THR A 75 10.13 1.30 -11.93
C THR A 75 10.95 1.97 -10.83
N GLU A 76 11.18 3.28 -10.90
CA GLU A 76 11.89 4.01 -9.84
C GLU A 76 11.05 4.10 -8.55
N TYR A 77 9.72 4.19 -8.66
CA TYR A 77 8.80 4.27 -7.53
C TYR A 77 8.65 2.96 -6.77
N ARG A 78 9.26 1.87 -7.25
CA ARG A 78 9.38 0.61 -6.49
C ARG A 78 10.55 0.65 -5.51
N SER A 79 11.49 1.58 -5.68
CA SER A 79 12.75 1.61 -4.93
C SER A 79 12.63 2.36 -3.61
N THR A 80 13.19 1.78 -2.55
CA THR A 80 13.34 2.46 -1.27
C THR A 80 14.28 3.66 -1.38
N GLY A 81 14.00 4.71 -0.62
CA GLY A 81 14.77 5.97 -0.60
C GLY A 81 14.24 7.01 -1.58
N LEU A 82 13.27 6.69 -2.43
CA LEU A 82 12.66 7.66 -3.34
C LEU A 82 11.74 8.62 -2.59
N ALA A 83 11.85 9.90 -2.92
CA ALA A 83 10.98 10.95 -2.47
C ALA A 83 9.93 11.26 -3.55
N VAL A 84 8.68 10.88 -3.31
CA VAL A 84 7.55 11.13 -4.22
C VAL A 84 7.10 12.57 -4.06
N THR A 85 6.89 13.27 -5.18
CA THR A 85 6.43 14.67 -5.17
C THR A 85 4.94 14.74 -4.85
N ALA A 86 4.45 15.90 -4.40
CA ALA A 86 3.02 16.07 -4.14
C ALA A 86 2.20 15.92 -5.44
N GLU A 87 2.75 16.33 -6.59
CA GLU A 87 2.12 16.19 -7.90
C GLU A 87 2.02 14.73 -8.33
N ASP A 88 3.11 13.96 -8.22
CA ASP A 88 3.08 12.52 -8.51
C ASP A 88 2.15 11.76 -7.55
N ALA A 89 2.14 12.15 -6.28
CA ALA A 89 1.28 11.56 -5.26
C ALA A 89 -0.20 11.84 -5.59
N GLN A 90 -0.55 13.09 -5.88
CA GLN A 90 -1.92 13.46 -6.25
C GLN A 90 -2.36 12.72 -7.51
N ASN A 91 -1.52 12.70 -8.56
CA ASN A 91 -1.83 11.99 -9.79
C ASN A 91 -1.98 10.47 -9.58
N LEU A 92 -1.21 9.88 -8.67
CA LEU A 92 -1.38 8.49 -8.26
C LEU A 92 -2.72 8.28 -7.54
N GLY A 93 -3.07 9.16 -6.61
CA GLY A 93 -4.35 9.13 -5.90
C GLY A 93 -5.55 9.19 -6.82
N ASP A 94 -5.52 10.06 -7.84
CA ASP A 94 -6.58 10.19 -8.85
C ASP A 94 -6.76 8.90 -9.66
N ALA A 95 -5.66 8.23 -10.04
CA ALA A 95 -5.72 6.95 -10.75
C ALA A 95 -6.32 5.84 -9.87
N LEU A 96 -5.97 5.80 -8.58
CA LEU A 96 -6.55 4.82 -7.65
C LEU A 96 -8.02 5.08 -7.35
N GLU A 97 -8.45 6.34 -7.27
CA GLU A 97 -9.86 6.69 -7.13
C GLU A 97 -10.66 6.21 -8.36
N PHE A 98 -10.12 6.40 -9.57
CA PHE A 98 -10.72 5.87 -10.78
C PHE A 98 -10.84 4.35 -10.75
N ILE A 99 -9.77 3.64 -10.39
CA ILE A 99 -9.78 2.17 -10.27
C ILE A 99 -10.82 1.71 -9.25
N ALA A 100 -10.86 2.31 -8.06
CA ALA A 100 -11.84 1.95 -7.03
C ALA A 100 -13.29 2.17 -7.52
N GLY A 101 -13.54 3.27 -8.24
CA GLY A 101 -14.85 3.51 -8.86
C GLY A 101 -15.19 2.47 -9.93
N ASP A 102 -14.24 2.12 -10.78
CA ASP A 102 -14.41 1.12 -11.83
C ASP A 102 -14.71 -0.28 -11.26
N LEU A 103 -14.02 -0.66 -10.20
CA LEU A 103 -14.24 -1.91 -9.45
C LEU A 103 -15.63 -2.01 -8.82
N VAL A 104 -16.22 -0.89 -8.39
CA VAL A 104 -17.58 -0.87 -7.85
C VAL A 104 -18.63 -0.99 -8.96
N LEU A 105 -18.33 -0.42 -10.14
CA LEU A 105 -19.24 -0.44 -11.29
C LEU A 105 -19.24 -1.79 -12.02
N HIS A 106 -18.10 -2.47 -12.04
CA HIS A 106 -17.95 -3.78 -12.67
C HIS A 106 -18.11 -4.88 -11.62
N GLU A 107 -19.20 -5.63 -11.70
CA GLU A 107 -19.43 -6.82 -10.85
C GLU A 107 -18.36 -7.88 -11.14
N LEU A 108 -17.26 -7.85 -10.37
CA LEU A 108 -16.21 -8.86 -10.43
C LEU A 108 -16.66 -10.12 -9.69
N ASP A 109 -16.38 -11.29 -10.28
CA ASP A 109 -16.66 -12.61 -9.68
C ASP A 109 -15.60 -12.96 -8.62
N VAL A 110 -15.59 -12.19 -7.54
CA VAL A 110 -14.72 -12.35 -6.36
C VAL A 110 -15.56 -12.24 -5.09
N SER A 111 -15.03 -12.65 -3.93
CA SER A 111 -15.81 -12.55 -2.69
C SER A 111 -16.03 -11.09 -2.28
N ASP A 112 -17.22 -10.82 -1.74
CA ASP A 112 -17.58 -9.50 -1.21
C ASP A 112 -16.58 -9.00 -0.15
N ASP A 113 -16.08 -9.92 0.69
CA ASP A 113 -15.08 -9.59 1.72
C ASP A 113 -13.76 -9.12 1.11
N PHE A 114 -13.28 -9.81 0.06
CA PHE A 114 -12.07 -9.42 -0.65
C PHE A 114 -12.24 -8.06 -1.35
N MET A 115 -13.37 -7.86 -2.03
CA MET A 115 -13.67 -6.56 -2.66
C MET A 115 -13.69 -5.44 -1.65
N ARG A 116 -14.28 -5.67 -0.48
CA ARG A 116 -14.33 -4.70 0.59
C ARG A 116 -12.93 -4.35 1.11
N GLU A 117 -12.08 -5.35 1.35
CA GLU A 117 -10.71 -5.14 1.79
C GLU A 117 -9.88 -4.39 0.75
N LEU A 118 -10.01 -4.75 -0.53
CA LEU A 118 -9.34 -4.07 -1.63
C LEU A 118 -9.76 -2.60 -1.74
N LEU A 119 -11.07 -2.32 -1.69
CA LEU A 119 -11.60 -0.96 -1.75
C LEU A 119 -11.14 -0.13 -0.54
N ASP A 120 -11.10 -0.71 0.66
CA ASP A 120 -10.63 -0.03 1.87
C ASP A 120 -9.13 0.31 1.77
N ALA A 121 -8.32 -0.61 1.23
CA ALA A 121 -6.89 -0.38 0.98
C ALA A 121 -6.67 0.73 -0.06
N LEU A 122 -7.39 0.70 -1.19
CA LEU A 122 -7.32 1.73 -2.23
C LEU A 122 -7.74 3.10 -1.68
N TYR A 123 -8.83 3.16 -0.92
CA TYR A 123 -9.30 4.41 -0.33
C TYR A 123 -8.29 4.99 0.67
N THR A 124 -7.71 4.14 1.51
CA THR A 124 -6.66 4.54 2.46
C THR A 124 -5.45 5.13 1.73
N LEU A 125 -5.02 4.51 0.62
CA LEU A 125 -3.93 5.02 -0.21
C LEU A 125 -4.27 6.36 -0.86
N THR A 126 -5.47 6.50 -1.43
CA THR A 126 -5.91 7.77 -2.03
C THR A 126 -5.88 8.91 -1.01
N VAL A 127 -6.42 8.71 0.19
CA VAL A 127 -6.38 9.71 1.27
C VAL A 127 -4.94 10.04 1.68
N PHE A 128 -4.09 9.02 1.80
CA PHE A 128 -2.67 9.23 2.13
C PHE A 128 -1.96 10.07 1.05
N PHE A 129 -2.19 9.79 -0.23
CA PHE A 129 -1.54 10.53 -1.32
C PHE A 129 -2.06 11.95 -1.50
N GLN A 130 -3.34 12.19 -1.24
CA GLN A 130 -3.92 13.54 -1.21
C GLN A 130 -3.34 14.41 -0.08
N SER A 131 -2.76 13.79 0.96
CA SER A 131 -2.12 14.52 2.06
C SER A 131 -0.79 15.18 1.66
N GLY A 132 -0.21 14.78 0.52
CA GLY A 132 0.94 15.45 -0.09
C GLY A 132 2.14 14.54 -0.35
N SER A 133 3.33 15.14 -0.44
CA SER A 133 4.56 14.41 -0.77
C SER A 133 4.98 13.42 0.32
N PHE A 134 5.45 12.24 -0.09
CA PHE A 134 5.91 11.19 0.82
C PHE A 134 7.27 10.61 0.42
N GLN A 135 7.81 9.76 1.27
CA GLN A 135 9.03 9.00 1.05
C GLN A 135 8.75 7.50 1.14
N ILE A 136 9.36 6.74 0.24
CA ILE A 136 9.34 5.28 0.25
C ILE A 136 10.53 4.80 1.08
N CYS A 137 10.28 4.09 2.15
CA CYS A 137 11.27 3.64 3.12
C CYS A 137 11.29 2.13 3.18
N ALA A 138 12.47 1.55 3.41
CA ALA A 138 12.56 0.16 3.82
C ALA A 138 11.88 0.01 5.18
N PHE A 139 11.13 -1.08 5.37
CA PHE A 139 10.63 -1.39 6.70
C PHE A 139 11.77 -1.82 7.62
N THR A 140 11.87 -1.15 8.76
CA THR A 140 12.77 -1.55 9.84
C THR A 140 11.92 -1.78 11.09
N ALA A 141 11.67 -3.05 11.43
CA ALA A 141 11.09 -3.41 12.72
C ALA A 141 12.09 -3.05 13.83
N ASN A 142 11.73 -2.11 14.69
CA ASN A 142 12.51 -1.69 15.85
C ASN A 142 12.14 -2.50 17.09
#